data_AF-A0AAW2EKL1-F1
#
_entry.id   AF-A0AAW2EKL1-F1
#
_cell.length_a   1.000
_cell.length_b   1.000
_cell.length_c   1.000
_cell.angle_alpha   90.00
_cell.angle_beta   90.00
_cell.angle_gamma   90.00
#
_symmetry.space_group_name_H-M   'P 1'
#
loop_
_entity.id
_entity.type
_entity.pdbx_description
1 polymer ?
#
loop_
_entity_poly.entity_id
_entity_poly.type
_entity_poly.pdbx_seq_one_letter_code
_entity_poly.pdbx_strand_id
1 'polypeptide(L)' 'MTNAEEAIPFYYSMSGNREEDEKLLEPIKYILQVPGKQIRAKLAQAFNYWLKISEERLQAIDNIVNMLHNSSIV' A
#
# COMPACT_ATOMS: atom_id res chain seq x y z
N MET A 1 -23.09 -10.76 8.04
CA MET A 1 -23.43 -9.36 7.73
C MET A 1 -22.58 -8.55 8.69
N THR A 2 -21.46 -7.92 8.35
CA THR A 2 -20.88 -7.19 7.21
C THR A 2 -19.36 -7.14 7.52
N ASN A 3 -18.35 -6.96 6.68
CA ASN A 3 -18.20 -6.34 5.37
C ASN A 3 -16.78 -6.66 4.87
N ALA A 4 -16.63 -6.61 3.54
CA ALA A 4 -15.41 -6.30 2.79
C ALA A 4 -14.21 -7.25 2.93
N GLU A 5 -13.79 -7.74 1.77
CA GLU A 5 -12.45 -8.20 1.47
C GLU A 5 -11.43 -7.15 1.97
N GLU A 6 -10.98 -7.29 3.22
CA GLU A 6 -9.81 -6.55 3.69
C GLU A 6 -8.64 -7.05 2.86
N ALA A 7 -8.23 -6.25 1.89
CA ALA A 7 -7.07 -6.51 1.05
C ALA A 7 -5.88 -6.78 1.97
N ILE A 8 -5.55 -8.07 2.14
CA ILE A 8 -4.50 -8.54 3.04
C ILE A 8 -3.18 -7.96 2.51
N PRO A 9 -2.54 -7.01 3.21
CA PRO A 9 -1.24 -6.52 2.77
C PRO A 9 -0.26 -7.69 2.80
N PHE A 10 0.59 -7.83 1.78
CA PHE A 10 1.57 -8.92 1.60
C PHE A 10 2.74 -8.87 2.62
N TYR A 11 2.46 -8.47 3.86
CA TYR A 11 3.42 -8.14 4.90
C TYR A 11 3.40 -9.13 6.07
N TYR A 12 2.89 -10.35 5.86
CA TYR A 12 2.83 -11.37 6.92
C TYR A 12 3.89 -12.47 6.70
N SER A 13 4.45 -12.94 7.81
CA SER A 13 5.37 -14.05 7.95
C SER A 13 4.70 -15.33 7.49
N MET A 14 5.49 -16.23 6.90
CA MET A 14 5.03 -17.56 6.50
C MET A 14 4.51 -18.40 7.69
N SER A 15 4.87 -18.02 8.93
CA SER A 15 4.35 -18.63 10.16
C SER A 15 2.96 -18.10 10.55
N GLY A 16 2.52 -16.97 10.00
CA GLY A 16 1.32 -16.25 10.42
C GLY A 16 1.42 -15.64 11.83
N ASN A 17 2.63 -15.59 12.39
CA ASN A 17 2.86 -15.04 13.72
C ASN A 17 2.84 -13.50 13.70
N ARG A 18 1.78 -12.93 14.25
CA ARG A 18 1.58 -11.49 14.32
C ARG A 18 2.71 -10.72 15.02
N GLU A 19 3.34 -11.29 16.06
CA GLU A 19 4.45 -10.61 16.75
C GLU A 19 5.72 -10.54 15.91
N GLU A 20 5.96 -11.56 15.07
CA GLU A 20 7.06 -11.54 14.10
C GLU A 20 6.80 -10.48 13.03
N ASP A 21 5.57 -10.38 12.55
CA ASP A 21 5.19 -9.40 11.52
C ASP A 21 5.29 -7.98 12.03
N GLU A 22 4.85 -7.74 13.26
CA GLU A 22 4.98 -6.43 13.87
C GLU A 22 6.44 -5.98 13.96
N LYS A 23 7.37 -6.90 14.28
CA LYS A 23 8.82 -6.64 14.32
C LYS A 23 9.40 -6.42 12.93
N LEU A 24 9.08 -7.28 11.96
CA LEU A 24 9.58 -7.18 10.59
C LEU A 24 9.14 -5.89 9.89
N LEU A 25 7.96 -5.38 10.24
CA LEU A 25 7.38 -4.18 9.63
C LEU A 25 7.74 -2.87 10.33
N GLU A 26 8.49 -2.88 11.43
CA GLU A 26 8.90 -1.65 12.12
C GLU A 26 9.58 -0.62 11.19
N PRO A 27 10.52 -1.02 10.31
CA PRO A 27 11.15 -0.06 9.39
C PRO A 27 10.14 0.58 8.41
N ILE A 28 9.19 -0.22 7.92
CA ILE A 28 8.13 0.26 7.02
C ILE A 28 7.17 1.18 7.78
N LYS A 29 6.77 0.83 9.00
CA LYS A 29 5.93 1.68 9.86
C LYS A 29 6.62 3.01 10.15
N TYR A 30 7.93 3.01 10.36
CA TYR A 30 8.70 4.23 10.59
C TYR A 30 8.71 5.15 9.37
N ILE A 31 9.06 4.65 8.17
CA ILE A 31 9.14 5.50 6.97
C ILE A 31 7.77 6.07 6.59
N LEU A 32 6.68 5.34 6.85
CA LEU A 32 5.30 5.80 6.61
C LEU A 32 4.88 6.99 7.46
N GLN A 33 5.54 7.26 8.59
CA GLN A 33 5.27 8.44 9.42
C GLN A 33 5.83 9.73 8.80
N VAL A 34 6.74 9.63 7.84
CA VAL A 34 7.33 10.79 7.17
C VAL A 34 6.35 11.31 6.11
N PRO A 35 5.84 12.54 6.23
CA PRO A 35 4.87 13.08 5.29
C PRO A 35 5.47 13.22 3.89
N GLY A 36 4.94 12.42 2.95
CA GLY A 36 5.32 12.47 1.54
C GLY A 36 4.54 13.52 0.74
N LYS A 37 5.05 13.86 -0.44
CA LYS A 37 4.38 14.79 -1.38
C LYS A 37 3.19 14.16 -2.12
N GLN A 38 2.94 12.86 -1.94
CA GLN A 38 1.87 12.07 -2.60
C GLN A 38 1.83 12.24 -4.13
N ILE A 39 2.98 12.44 -4.76
CA ILE A 39 3.07 12.70 -6.21
C ILE A 39 2.58 11.50 -7.02
N ARG A 40 2.83 10.27 -6.54
CA ARG A 40 2.45 9.02 -7.21
C ARG A 40 0.93 8.88 -7.33
N ALA A 41 0.16 9.11 -6.27
CA ALA A 41 -1.30 9.08 -6.30
C ALA A 41 -1.88 10.14 -7.26
N LYS A 42 -1.33 11.37 -7.22
CA LYS A 42 -1.74 12.44 -8.16
C LYS A 42 -1.48 12.06 -9.62
N LEU A 43 -0.34 11.42 -9.87
CA LEU A 43 0.03 10.95 -11.21
C LEU A 43 -0.91 9.82 -11.65
N ALA A 44 -1.19 8.82 -10.79
CA ALA A 44 -2.15 7.76 -11.08
C ALA A 44 -3.53 8.30 -11.43
N GLN A 45 -4.04 9.28 -10.66
CA GLN A 45 -5.29 9.98 -10.97
C GLN A 45 -5.24 10.72 -12.31
N ALA A 46 -4.16 11.43 -12.61
CA ALA A 46 -3.99 12.14 -13.87
C ALA A 46 -3.97 11.18 -15.08
N PHE A 47 -3.26 10.06 -14.98
CA PHE A 47 -3.27 9.03 -16.01
C PHE A 47 -4.64 8.35 -16.14
N ASN A 48 -5.38 8.22 -15.04
CA ASN A 48 -6.71 7.62 -15.07
C ASN A 48 -7.72 8.41 -15.90
N TYR A 49 -7.47 9.69 -16.17
CA TYR A 49 -8.25 10.48 -17.14
C TYR A 49 -8.36 9.80 -18.50
N TRP A 50 -7.26 9.19 -18.98
CA TRP A 50 -7.24 8.44 -20.24
C TRP A 50 -7.60 6.97 -20.06
N LEU A 51 -7.12 6.34 -18.99
CA LEU A 51 -7.22 4.89 -18.80
C LEU A 51 -8.61 4.43 -18.33
N LYS A 52 -9.40 5.30 -17.70
CA LYS A 52 -10.78 5.04 -17.25
C LYS A 52 -10.92 3.75 -16.42
N ILE A 53 -9.98 3.53 -15.51
CA ILE A 53 -9.98 2.45 -14.53
C ILE A 53 -11.01 2.77 -13.44
N SER A 54 -11.70 1.74 -12.94
CA SER A 54 -12.61 1.87 -11.80
C SER A 54 -11.88 2.33 -10.54
N GLU A 55 -12.56 3.08 -9.68
CA GLU A 55 -11.99 3.62 -8.43
C GLU A 55 -11.38 2.52 -7.55
N GLU A 56 -12.09 1.40 -7.40
CA GLU A 56 -11.64 0.23 -6.64
C GLU A 56 -10.28 -0.28 -7.14
N ARG A 57 -10.12 -0.41 -8.47
CA ARG A 57 -8.87 -0.88 -9.08
C ARG A 57 -7.78 0.17 -9.00
N LEU A 58 -8.12 1.45 -9.17
CA LEU A 58 -7.16 2.55 -9.02
C LEU A 58 -6.61 2.59 -7.60
N GLN A 59 -7.46 2.43 -6.58
CA GLN A 59 -7.04 2.36 -5.18
C GLN A 59 -6.13 1.16 -4.91
N ALA A 60 -6.43 -0.01 -5.51
CA ALA A 60 -5.56 -1.18 -5.41
C ALA A 60 -4.18 -0.92 -6.04
N ILE A 61 -4.13 -0.28 -7.21
CA ILE A 61 -2.88 0.11 -7.87
C ILE A 61 -2.09 1.10 -6.99
N ASP A 62 -2.76 2.12 -6.44
CA ASP A 62 -2.13 3.12 -5.57
C ASP A 62 -1.53 2.47 -4.31
N ASN A 63 -2.23 1.51 -3.71
CA ASN A 63 -1.72 0.76 -2.56
C ASN A 63 -0.44 -0.02 -2.92
N ILE A 64 -0.46 -0.77 -4.03
CA ILE A 64 0.69 -1.56 -4.51
C ILE A 64 1.89 -0.64 -4.80
N VAL A 65 1.67 0.47 -5.51
CA VAL A 65 2.74 1.41 -5.88
C VAL A 65 3.35 2.07 -4.64
N ASN A 66 2.53 2.43 -3.64
CA ASN A 66 3.03 2.98 -2.38
C ASN A 66 3.85 1.96 -1.59
N MET A 67 3.40 0.70 -1.54
CA MET A 67 4.16 -0.39 -0.91
C MET A 67 5.53 -0.56 -1.56
N LEU A 68 5.57 -0.74 -2.89
CA LEU A 68 6.82 -0.95 -3.64
C LEU A 68 7.79 0.21 -3.48
N HIS A 69 7.28 1.44 -3.54
CA HIS A 69 8.12 2.62 -3.42
C HIS A 69 8.77 2.72 -2.03
N ASN A 70 7.98 2.56 -0.95
CA ASN A 70 8.52 2.64 0.41
C ASN A 70 9.49 1.49 0.70
N SER A 71 9.19 0.28 0.20
CA SER A 71 10.09 -0.87 0.30
C SER A 71 11.40 -0.69 -0.47
N SER A 72 11.46 0.20 -1.48
CA SER A 72 12.69 0.50 -2.21
C SER A 72 13.58 1.56 -1.57
N ILE A 73 13.05 2.29 -0.57
CA ILE A 73 13.76 3.36 0.14
C ILE A 73 14.44 2.84 1.40
N VAL A 74 13.77 1.93 2.09
CA VAL A 74 14.26 1.24 3.30
C VAL A 74 15.19 0.11 2.89
#